data_AF-A0A6J0BZQ8-F1
#
_entry.id   AF-A0A6J0BZQ8-F1
#
_cell.length_a   1.000
_cell.length_b   1.000
_cell.length_c   1.000
_cell.angle_alpha   90.00
_cell.angle_beta   90.00
_cell.angle_gamma   90.00
#
_symmetry.space_group_name_H-M   'P 1'
#
loop_
_entity.id
_entity.type
_entity.pdbx_description
1 polymer ?
#
loop_
_entity_poly.entity_id
_entity_poly.type
_entity_poly.pdbx_seq_one_letter_code
_entity_poly.pdbx_strand_id
1 'polypeptide(L)'
;MDNMTGIVRAMCRGFMDSLKGALVLFYMDKQINERALRNPPLRRDSGLQKRESSKQPKHQQESKVLKRTIQCCALNGGVFWASIFIFECGVLPSLKYLLTIMFGDSSGMGIMIWSWMKPFLSLTFGTIWVLPLFLLSRIVNSLWFQDIADSAYRYRQGRPHLLSSVSKLVADMLFSVLVQALFLGQGMLVSRVPLPPVGDLLALVHMCLLYALYAFEYKWFNMGWELHRRLTFIEGNWPYFIGFGLPLAVLTQLPNSYVISGCVFSILFPLFIISGNEADPVTGVCDYPLKLFSPVIAIANTLFNKTIRPATRR
;
A
#
# COMPACT_ATOMS: atom_id res chain seq x y z
N MET A 1 -32.67 4.33 15.84
CA MET A 1 -31.68 3.31 16.29
C MET A 1 -31.19 2.48 15.11
N ASP A 2 -32.01 2.24 14.08
CA ASP A 2 -31.67 1.43 12.90
C ASP A 2 -30.46 1.94 12.10
N ASN A 3 -30.28 3.26 12.00
CA ASN A 3 -29.15 3.86 11.29
C ASN A 3 -27.80 3.59 11.99
N MET A 4 -27.74 3.69 13.32
CA MET A 4 -26.51 3.43 14.07
C MET A 4 -26.12 1.95 14.05
N THR A 5 -27.10 1.05 14.18
CA THR A 5 -26.88 -0.39 14.03
C THR A 5 -26.39 -0.75 12.62
N GLY A 6 -26.93 -0.08 11.59
CA GLY A 6 -26.44 -0.18 10.22
C GLY A 6 -24.97 0.22 10.09
N ILE A 7 -24.62 1.41 10.59
CA ILE A 7 -23.24 1.94 10.55
C ILE A 7 -22.25 0.98 11.21
N VAL A 8 -22.56 0.51 12.43
CA VAL A 8 -21.71 -0.44 13.15
C VAL A 8 -21.58 -1.75 12.37
N ARG A 9 -22.67 -2.28 11.83
CA ARG A 9 -22.64 -3.50 11.00
C ARG A 9 -21.76 -3.33 9.76
N ALA A 10 -21.85 -2.19 9.07
CA ALA A 10 -21.04 -1.89 7.90
C ALA A 10 -19.55 -1.79 8.27
N MET A 11 -19.21 -1.11 9.38
CA MET A 11 -17.86 -1.05 9.91
C MET A 11 -17.32 -2.45 10.26
N CYS A 12 -18.07 -3.25 11.01
CA CYS A 12 -17.68 -4.62 11.35
C CYS A 12 -17.49 -5.49 10.12
N ARG A 13 -18.36 -5.35 9.11
CA ARG A 13 -18.25 -6.09 7.86
C ARG A 13 -17.00 -5.69 7.08
N GLY A 14 -16.72 -4.40 6.98
CA GLY A 14 -15.48 -3.89 6.37
C GLY A 14 -14.24 -4.45 7.06
N PHE A 15 -14.22 -4.42 8.39
CA PHE A 15 -13.13 -4.98 9.19
C PHE A 15 -12.95 -6.48 8.92
N MET A 16 -14.02 -7.26 8.95
CA MET A 16 -13.95 -8.69 8.63
C MET A 16 -13.45 -8.97 7.22
N ASP A 17 -13.95 -8.24 6.22
CA ASP A 17 -13.57 -8.42 4.82
C ASP A 17 -12.09 -8.04 4.59
N SER A 18 -11.55 -7.06 5.32
CA SER A 18 -10.13 -6.71 5.25
C SER A 18 -9.18 -7.85 5.66
N LEU A 19 -9.60 -8.75 6.57
CA LEU A 19 -8.79 -9.85 7.09
C LEU A 19 -8.86 -11.12 6.22
N LYS A 20 -9.81 -11.20 5.29
CA LYS A 20 -10.02 -12.39 4.45
C LYS A 20 -8.92 -12.63 3.42
N GLY A 21 -8.17 -11.59 3.03
CA GLY A 21 -7.17 -11.66 1.97
C GLY A 21 -6.07 -12.69 2.20
N ALA A 22 -5.67 -12.91 3.45
CA ALA A 22 -4.72 -13.98 3.79
C ALA A 22 -5.30 -15.37 3.51
N LEU A 23 -6.53 -15.65 3.96
CA LEU A 23 -7.22 -16.92 3.74
C LEU A 23 -7.46 -17.17 2.25
N VAL A 24 -7.89 -16.13 1.52
CA VAL A 24 -8.12 -16.19 0.08
C VAL A 24 -6.81 -16.47 -0.65
N LEU A 25 -5.70 -15.82 -0.28
CA LEU A 25 -4.40 -16.06 -0.92
C LEU A 25 -3.99 -17.54 -0.82
N PHE A 26 -4.09 -18.14 0.37
CA PHE A 26 -3.79 -19.57 0.56
C PHE A 26 -4.74 -20.48 -0.21
N TYR A 27 -6.03 -20.15 -0.25
CA TYR A 27 -7.04 -20.91 -0.98
C TYR A 27 -6.83 -20.84 -2.49
N MET A 28 -6.57 -19.65 -3.02
CA MET A 28 -6.23 -19.43 -4.43
C MET A 28 -5.01 -20.28 -4.79
N ASP A 29 -3.90 -20.15 -4.06
CA ASP A 29 -2.66 -20.89 -4.35
C ASP A 29 -2.88 -22.42 -4.34
N LYS A 30 -3.67 -22.92 -3.38
CA LYS A 30 -4.05 -24.34 -3.33
C LYS A 30 -4.83 -24.78 -4.58
N GLN A 31 -5.86 -24.04 -4.98
CA GLN A 31 -6.65 -24.37 -6.18
C GLN A 31 -5.79 -24.32 -7.45
N ILE A 32 -4.86 -23.37 -7.54
CA ILE A 32 -3.93 -23.22 -8.66
C ILE A 32 -3.04 -24.46 -8.76
N ASN A 33 -2.47 -24.88 -7.64
CA ASN A 33 -1.58 -26.02 -7.58
C ASN A 33 -2.33 -27.35 -7.85
N GLU A 34 -3.58 -27.49 -7.39
CA GLU A 34 -4.43 -28.64 -7.72
C GLU A 34 -4.79 -28.69 -9.21
N ARG A 35 -5.07 -27.54 -9.83
CA ARG A 35 -5.28 -27.45 -11.29
C ARG A 35 -4.00 -27.77 -12.07
N ALA A 36 -2.83 -27.44 -11.52
CA ALA A 36 -1.52 -27.82 -12.08
C ALA A 36 -1.31 -29.31 -12.14
N LEU A 37 -1.60 -29.99 -11.03
CA LEU A 37 -1.49 -31.44 -10.96
C LEU A 37 -2.49 -32.12 -11.90
N ARG A 38 -3.71 -31.58 -12.04
CA ARG A 38 -4.73 -32.15 -12.92
C ARG A 38 -4.41 -32.00 -14.41
N ASN A 39 -3.77 -30.89 -14.80
CA ASN A 39 -3.43 -30.61 -16.20
C ASN A 39 -1.94 -30.21 -16.32
N PRO A 40 -1.01 -31.18 -16.28
CA PRO A 40 0.40 -30.88 -16.49
C PRO A 40 0.61 -30.30 -17.90
N PRO A 41 1.49 -29.30 -18.07
CA PRO A 41 1.75 -28.74 -19.39
C PRO A 41 2.32 -29.85 -20.29
N LEU A 42 1.60 -30.21 -21.37
CA LEU A 42 2.13 -31.08 -22.41
C LEU A 42 3.45 -30.46 -22.91
N ARG A 43 4.54 -31.23 -22.80
CA ARG A 43 5.81 -30.91 -23.47
C ARG A 43 5.49 -30.66 -24.93
N ARG A 44 5.61 -29.40 -25.35
CA ARG A 44 5.36 -28.97 -26.72
C ARG A 44 6.59 -29.38 -27.52
N ASP A 45 6.51 -30.55 -28.14
CA ASP A 45 7.51 -30.98 -29.11
C ASP A 45 7.58 -29.94 -30.24
N SER A 46 8.81 -29.59 -30.59
CA SER A 46 9.14 -28.60 -31.60
C SER A 46 8.69 -29.05 -32.99
N GLY A 47 7.64 -28.41 -33.51
CA GLY A 47 7.19 -28.56 -34.89
C GLY A 47 6.43 -27.32 -35.34
N LEU A 48 6.84 -26.74 -36.47
CA LEU A 48 6.33 -25.50 -37.06
C LEU A 48 4.80 -25.42 -37.07
N GLN A 49 4.23 -24.29 -36.64
CA GLN A 49 3.29 -23.51 -37.46
C GLN A 49 2.88 -22.19 -36.79
N LYS A 50 2.99 -21.13 -37.59
CA LYS A 50 2.62 -19.74 -37.30
C LYS A 50 1.13 -19.56 -37.65
N ARG A 51 0.25 -19.35 -36.66
CA ARG A 51 -1.00 -18.59 -36.84
C ARG A 51 -1.62 -18.18 -35.49
N GLU A 52 -2.22 -17.01 -35.53
CA GLU A 52 -2.70 -16.15 -34.46
C GLU A 52 -3.62 -16.82 -33.43
N SER A 53 -3.28 -16.68 -32.15
CA SER A 53 -4.17 -16.16 -31.09
C SER A 53 -3.37 -16.14 -29.79
N SER A 54 -3.43 -15.01 -29.10
CA SER A 54 -2.77 -14.69 -27.84
C SER A 54 -3.25 -15.57 -26.67
N LYS A 55 -2.94 -16.86 -26.70
CA LYS A 55 -3.03 -17.75 -25.54
C LYS A 55 -1.68 -17.76 -24.82
N GLN A 56 -1.40 -16.68 -24.08
CA GLN A 56 -0.37 -16.73 -23.04
C GLN A 56 -0.83 -17.66 -21.90
N PRO A 57 0.12 -18.37 -21.23
CA PRO A 57 -0.20 -19.53 -20.41
C PRO A 57 -0.87 -19.11 -19.10
N LYS A 58 -2.16 -19.43 -18.98
CA LYS A 58 -3.02 -19.27 -17.77
C LYS A 58 -2.41 -19.82 -16.48
N HIS A 59 -1.47 -20.75 -16.58
CA HIS A 59 -0.99 -21.59 -15.48
C HIS A 59 0.21 -21.01 -14.71
N GLN A 60 0.98 -20.12 -15.34
CA GLN A 60 2.28 -19.66 -14.81
C GLN A 60 2.22 -18.29 -14.12
N GLN A 61 1.10 -17.57 -14.23
CA GLN A 61 0.91 -16.23 -13.65
C GLN A 61 0.56 -16.30 -12.14
N GLU A 62 -0.08 -17.38 -11.73
CA GLU A 62 -0.81 -17.49 -10.47
C GLU A 62 0.10 -17.91 -9.29
N SER A 63 1.04 -18.86 -9.45
CA SER A 63 2.08 -19.16 -8.44
C SER A 63 3.10 -18.02 -8.25
N LYS A 64 3.13 -17.05 -9.18
CA LYS A 64 3.96 -15.85 -9.05
C LYS A 64 3.40 -14.88 -8.01
N VAL A 65 2.10 -14.86 -7.73
CA VAL A 65 1.46 -13.92 -6.79
C VAL A 65 1.92 -14.17 -5.36
N LEU A 66 1.84 -15.42 -4.89
CA LEU A 66 2.35 -15.81 -3.57
C LEU A 66 3.86 -15.62 -3.48
N LYS A 67 4.61 -16.05 -4.50
CA LYS A 67 6.07 -15.85 -4.56
C LYS A 67 6.45 -14.36 -4.49
N ARG A 68 5.72 -13.48 -5.19
CA ARG A 68 5.94 -12.02 -5.18
C ARG A 68 5.54 -11.39 -3.86
N THR A 69 4.46 -11.87 -3.23
CA THR A 69 4.07 -11.46 -1.87
C THR A 69 5.16 -11.86 -0.87
N ILE A 70 5.68 -13.08 -0.95
CA ILE A 70 6.80 -13.53 -0.11
C ILE A 70 8.08 -12.74 -0.40
N GLN A 71 8.38 -12.45 -1.66
CA GLN A 71 9.53 -11.60 -2.04
C GLN A 71 9.39 -10.17 -1.51
N CYS A 72 8.19 -9.60 -1.58
CA CYS A 72 7.84 -8.33 -0.95
C CYS A 72 8.09 -8.39 0.57
N CYS A 73 7.56 -9.41 1.24
CA CYS A 73 7.76 -9.58 2.67
C CYS A 73 9.25 -9.81 3.04
N ALA A 74 9.99 -10.58 2.25
CA ALA A 74 11.41 -10.86 2.48
C ALA A 74 12.30 -9.63 2.24
N LEU A 75 11.99 -8.80 1.24
CA LEU A 75 12.76 -7.59 0.94
C LEU A 75 12.44 -6.46 1.94
N ASN A 76 11.15 -6.24 2.26
CA ASN A 76 10.70 -5.19 3.17
C ASN A 76 10.88 -5.53 4.66
N GLY A 77 10.65 -6.79 5.04
CA GLY A 77 10.72 -7.27 6.43
C GLY A 77 11.97 -8.08 6.75
N GLY A 78 12.60 -8.70 5.76
CA GLY A 78 13.85 -9.45 5.96
C GLY A 78 15.06 -8.54 5.83
N VAL A 79 15.42 -8.17 4.60
CA VAL A 79 16.66 -7.43 4.30
C VAL A 79 16.72 -6.11 5.06
N PHE A 80 15.60 -5.39 5.09
CA PHE A 80 15.57 -4.05 5.63
C PHE A 80 15.61 -4.01 7.17
N TRP A 81 14.72 -4.73 7.85
CA TRP A 81 14.77 -4.85 9.32
C TRP A 81 16.04 -5.54 9.80
N ALA A 82 16.52 -6.58 9.10
CA ALA A 82 17.79 -7.21 9.45
C ALA A 82 18.95 -6.23 9.33
N SER A 83 18.98 -5.38 8.30
CA SER A 83 20.04 -4.38 8.15
C SER A 83 20.02 -3.33 9.29
N ILE A 84 18.83 -2.86 9.70
CA ILE A 84 18.69 -1.94 10.83
C ILE A 84 19.09 -2.64 12.13
N PHE A 85 18.64 -3.87 12.35
CA PHE A 85 18.96 -4.66 13.54
C PHE A 85 20.47 -4.93 13.65
N ILE A 86 21.11 -5.36 12.56
CA ILE A 86 22.57 -5.59 12.52
C ILE A 86 23.31 -4.28 12.78
N PHE A 87 22.83 -3.16 12.25
CA PHE A 87 23.47 -1.86 12.47
C PHE A 87 23.35 -1.39 13.93
N GLU A 88 22.14 -1.41 14.49
CA GLU A 88 21.83 -0.93 15.84
C GLU A 88 22.33 -1.87 16.95
N CYS A 89 22.21 -3.18 16.76
CA CYS A 89 22.56 -4.18 17.77
C CYS A 89 23.92 -4.84 17.54
N GLY A 90 24.48 -4.77 16.32
CA GLY A 90 25.77 -5.34 15.98
C GLY A 90 26.84 -4.27 15.80
N VAL A 91 26.71 -3.43 14.77
CA VAL A 91 27.75 -2.48 14.35
C VAL A 91 27.99 -1.40 15.39
N LEU A 92 26.95 -0.70 15.85
CA LEU A 92 27.10 0.37 16.85
C LEU A 92 27.67 -0.15 18.18
N PRO A 93 27.17 -1.24 18.80
CA PRO A 93 27.76 -1.77 20.02
C PRO A 93 29.19 -2.26 19.84
N SER A 94 29.51 -2.89 18.71
CA SER A 94 30.88 -3.34 18.41
C SER A 94 31.85 -2.17 18.28
N LEU A 95 31.46 -1.10 17.59
CA LEU A 95 32.27 0.12 17.47
C LEU A 95 32.46 0.81 18.83
N LYS A 96 31.41 0.87 19.64
CA LYS A 96 31.50 1.41 21.01
C LYS A 96 32.46 0.57 21.88
N TYR A 97 32.37 -0.75 21.78
CA TYR A 97 33.25 -1.68 22.49
C TYR A 97 34.72 -1.51 22.06
N LEU A 98 34.99 -1.38 20.77
CA LEU A 98 36.34 -1.10 20.24
C LEU A 98 36.89 0.24 20.76
N LEU A 99 36.08 1.30 20.77
CA LEU A 99 36.46 2.59 21.36
C LEU A 99 36.81 2.46 22.84
N THR A 100 36.06 1.63 23.56
CA THR A 100 36.28 1.37 24.98
C THR A 100 37.61 0.63 25.20
N ILE A 101 37.96 -0.33 24.34
CA ILE A 101 39.27 -1.00 24.37
C ILE A 101 40.41 -0.02 24.10
N MET A 102 40.25 0.86 23.11
CA MET A 102 41.34 1.75 22.68
C MET A 102 41.62 2.90 23.66
N PHE A 103 40.58 3.47 24.26
CA PHE A 103 40.72 4.67 25.10
C PHE A 103 40.44 4.40 26.59
N GLY A 104 40.00 3.20 26.96
CA GLY A 104 39.62 2.84 28.33
C GLY A 104 38.22 3.34 28.74
N ASP A 105 37.60 2.67 29.72
CA ASP A 105 36.22 2.86 30.17
C ASP A 105 35.87 4.30 30.60
N SER A 106 36.87 5.07 31.05
CA SER A 106 36.68 6.38 31.70
C SER A 106 37.41 7.53 31.01
N SER A 107 37.87 7.35 29.76
CA SER A 107 38.43 8.49 29.01
C SER A 107 37.34 9.40 28.49
N GLY A 108 37.38 10.68 28.87
CA GLY A 108 36.51 11.72 28.28
C GLY A 108 36.63 11.79 26.74
N MET A 109 37.79 11.38 26.20
CA MET A 109 38.04 11.31 24.76
C MET A 109 37.19 10.24 24.06
N GLY A 110 37.07 9.02 24.60
CA GLY A 110 36.24 7.96 24.00
C GLY A 110 34.75 8.33 23.99
N ILE A 111 34.27 8.96 25.08
CA ILE A 111 32.89 9.46 25.18
C ILE A 111 32.65 10.59 24.16
N MET A 112 33.58 11.53 24.04
CA MET A 112 33.47 12.64 23.09
C MET A 112 33.43 12.12 21.64
N ILE A 113 34.33 11.22 21.26
CA ILE A 113 34.35 10.64 19.90
C ILE A 113 33.04 9.89 19.61
N TRP A 114 32.55 9.07 20.55
CA TRP A 114 31.29 8.34 20.40
C TRP A 114 30.08 9.27 20.22
N SER A 115 30.05 10.41 20.93
CA SER A 115 28.97 11.41 20.86
C SER A 115 28.77 11.98 19.46
N TRP A 116 29.83 12.13 18.66
CA TRP A 116 29.75 12.62 17.28
C TRP A 116 29.68 11.48 16.28
N MET A 117 30.38 10.38 16.53
CA MET A 117 30.43 9.24 15.63
C MET A 117 29.08 8.53 15.52
N LYS A 118 28.38 8.29 16.64
CA LYS A 118 27.07 7.62 16.63
C LYS A 118 26.04 8.34 15.74
N PRO A 119 25.75 9.65 15.93
CA PRO A 119 24.77 10.34 15.09
C PRO A 119 25.23 10.42 13.63
N PHE A 120 26.52 10.63 13.36
CA PHE A 120 27.05 10.68 12.00
C PHE A 120 26.90 9.34 11.25
N LEU A 121 27.26 8.23 11.90
CA LEU A 121 27.08 6.88 11.35
C LEU A 121 25.60 6.57 11.12
N SER A 122 24.74 6.91 12.10
CA SER A 122 23.29 6.67 12.00
C SER A 122 22.67 7.48 10.86
N LEU A 123 23.09 8.73 10.68
CA LEU A 123 22.64 9.59 9.58
C LEU A 123 23.12 9.06 8.24
N THR A 124 24.39 8.66 8.14
CA THR A 124 24.98 8.13 6.91
C THR A 124 24.31 6.82 6.50
N PHE A 125 24.15 5.88 7.44
CA PHE A 125 23.45 4.62 7.21
C PHE A 125 21.98 4.87 6.83
N GLY A 126 21.29 5.76 7.54
CA GLY A 126 19.92 6.14 7.25
C GLY A 126 19.76 6.71 5.83
N THR A 127 20.65 7.59 5.42
CA THR A 127 20.52 8.36 4.17
C THR A 127 21.02 7.59 2.95
N ILE A 128 22.14 6.87 3.07
CA ILE A 128 22.78 6.20 1.94
C ILE A 128 22.26 4.77 1.75
N TRP A 129 21.84 4.10 2.83
CA TRP A 129 21.42 2.70 2.77
C TRP A 129 19.90 2.54 2.94
N VAL A 130 19.37 3.02 4.07
CA VAL A 130 17.96 2.79 4.45
C VAL A 130 17.02 3.55 3.51
N LEU A 131 17.27 4.83 3.24
CA LEU A 131 16.37 5.63 2.40
C LEU A 131 16.30 5.13 0.95
N PRO A 132 17.41 4.85 0.23
CA PRO A 132 17.34 4.34 -1.14
C PRO A 132 16.71 2.96 -1.23
N LEU A 133 17.03 2.04 -0.31
CA LEU A 133 16.41 0.73 -0.25
C LEU A 133 14.90 0.83 -0.01
N PHE A 134 14.46 1.73 0.86
CA PHE A 134 13.04 1.98 1.10
C PHE A 134 12.32 2.50 -0.15
N LEU A 135 12.91 3.45 -0.87
CA LEU A 135 12.34 4.01 -2.10
C LEU A 135 12.27 2.96 -3.22
N LEU A 136 13.35 2.20 -3.43
CA LEU A 136 13.38 1.11 -4.41
C LEU A 136 12.33 0.04 -4.07
N SER A 137 12.24 -0.32 -2.79
CA SER A 137 11.25 -1.28 -2.35
C SER A 137 9.82 -0.81 -2.64
N ARG A 138 9.50 0.47 -2.39
CA ARG A 138 8.19 1.03 -2.75
C ARG A 138 7.84 0.90 -4.23
N ILE A 139 8.81 1.12 -5.12
CA ILE A 139 8.61 0.99 -6.57
C ILE A 139 8.38 -0.48 -6.96
N VAL A 140 9.22 -1.39 -6.46
CA VAL A 140 9.11 -2.81 -6.78
C VAL A 140 7.80 -3.38 -6.20
N ASN A 141 7.45 -2.97 -4.99
CA ASN A 141 6.19 -3.32 -4.34
C ASN A 141 4.99 -2.88 -5.18
N SER A 142 4.98 -1.65 -5.71
CA SER A 142 3.84 -1.16 -6.51
C SER A 142 3.62 -1.97 -7.79
N LEU A 143 4.70 -2.41 -8.44
CA LEU A 143 4.64 -3.30 -9.61
C LEU A 143 4.08 -4.67 -9.23
N TRP A 144 4.54 -5.25 -8.12
CA TRP A 144 4.01 -6.53 -7.62
C TRP A 144 2.55 -6.42 -7.19
N PHE A 145 2.16 -5.30 -6.58
CA PHE A 145 0.79 -5.04 -6.15
C PHE A 145 -0.17 -5.01 -7.34
N GLN A 146 0.22 -4.38 -8.45
CA GLN A 146 -0.55 -4.41 -9.70
C GLN A 146 -0.74 -5.84 -10.22
N ASP A 147 0.36 -6.61 -10.28
CA ASP A 147 0.31 -8.00 -10.70
C ASP A 147 -0.60 -8.89 -9.82
N ILE A 148 -0.57 -8.67 -8.50
CA ILE A 148 -1.43 -9.37 -7.53
C ILE A 148 -2.89 -8.99 -7.77
N ALA A 149 -3.18 -7.70 -7.92
CA ALA A 149 -4.53 -7.23 -8.14
C ALA A 149 -5.13 -7.74 -9.45
N ASP A 150 -4.38 -7.72 -10.54
CA ASP A 150 -4.83 -8.23 -11.84
C ASP A 150 -5.14 -9.72 -11.78
N SER A 151 -4.34 -10.47 -11.03
CA SER A 151 -4.56 -11.91 -10.83
C SER A 151 -5.82 -12.17 -10.00
N ALA A 152 -5.99 -11.46 -8.89
CA ALA A 152 -7.19 -11.55 -8.04
C ALA A 152 -8.45 -11.14 -8.80
N TYR A 153 -8.39 -10.04 -9.56
CA TYR A 153 -9.51 -9.58 -10.38
C TYR A 153 -9.90 -10.61 -11.43
N ARG A 154 -8.92 -11.20 -12.15
CA ARG A 154 -9.18 -12.21 -13.18
C ARG A 154 -9.81 -13.48 -12.64
N TYR A 155 -9.41 -13.88 -11.43
CA TYR A 155 -9.99 -15.03 -10.76
C TYR A 155 -11.47 -14.81 -10.44
N ARG A 156 -11.83 -13.62 -9.94
CA ARG A 156 -13.17 -13.32 -9.46
C ARG A 156 -14.15 -12.82 -10.54
N GLN A 157 -13.69 -11.95 -11.44
CA GLN A 157 -14.56 -11.15 -12.34
C GLN A 157 -14.25 -11.37 -13.82
N GLY A 158 -13.18 -12.10 -14.17
CA GLY A 158 -12.81 -12.34 -15.56
C GLY A 158 -11.91 -11.25 -16.16
N ARG A 159 -12.13 -10.86 -17.42
CA ARG A 159 -11.18 -9.93 -18.09
C ARG A 159 -11.38 -8.48 -17.61
N PRO A 160 -10.29 -7.73 -17.34
CA PRO A 160 -10.37 -6.33 -16.96
C PRO A 160 -10.94 -5.48 -18.10
N HIS A 161 -11.76 -4.48 -17.75
CA HIS A 161 -12.24 -3.46 -18.67
C HIS A 161 -11.21 -2.33 -18.74
N LEU A 162 -10.32 -2.38 -19.74
CA LEU A 162 -9.39 -1.30 -19.99
C LEU A 162 -10.14 -0.06 -20.51
N LEU A 163 -9.86 1.09 -19.90
CA LEU A 163 -10.29 2.40 -20.43
C LEU A 163 -9.84 2.54 -21.89
N SER A 164 -10.71 3.08 -22.74
CA SER A 164 -10.49 3.07 -24.21
C SER A 164 -9.30 3.92 -24.68
N SER A 165 -8.74 4.77 -23.81
CA SER A 165 -7.60 5.63 -24.13
C SER A 165 -6.53 5.60 -23.04
N VAL A 166 -5.29 5.34 -23.46
CA VAL A 166 -4.09 5.40 -22.61
C VAL A 166 -3.91 6.79 -22.00
N SER A 167 -4.26 7.86 -22.71
CA SER A 167 -4.12 9.23 -22.19
C SER A 167 -5.05 9.50 -21.00
N LYS A 168 -6.29 9.00 -21.06
CA LYS A 168 -7.25 9.10 -19.95
C LYS A 168 -6.75 8.30 -18.75
N LEU A 169 -6.18 7.14 -19.00
CA LEU A 169 -5.63 6.27 -17.96
C LEU A 169 -4.43 6.92 -17.24
N VAL A 170 -3.51 7.54 -17.99
CA VAL A 170 -2.37 8.27 -17.40
C VAL A 170 -2.86 9.49 -16.62
N ALA A 171 -3.83 10.24 -17.15
CA ALA A 171 -4.39 11.40 -16.46
C ALA A 171 -5.07 11.01 -15.13
N ASP A 172 -5.88 9.96 -15.13
CA ASP A 172 -6.55 9.43 -13.93
C ASP A 172 -5.53 8.96 -12.88
N MET A 173 -4.46 8.27 -13.30
CA MET A 173 -3.37 7.85 -12.41
C MET A 173 -2.65 9.05 -11.78
N LEU A 174 -2.25 10.04 -12.57
CA LEU A 174 -1.56 11.24 -12.07
C LEU A 174 -2.45 12.03 -11.11
N PHE A 175 -3.73 12.19 -11.46
CA PHE A 175 -4.68 12.90 -10.62
C PHE A 175 -4.96 12.13 -9.32
N SER A 176 -5.06 10.81 -9.38
CA SER A 176 -5.22 9.95 -8.20
C SER A 176 -4.02 10.09 -7.24
N VAL A 177 -2.79 10.00 -7.74
CA VAL A 177 -1.58 10.19 -6.93
C VAL A 177 -1.56 11.57 -6.26
N LEU A 178 -1.92 12.63 -6.99
CA LEU A 178 -1.98 13.98 -6.45
C LEU A 178 -3.03 14.10 -5.33
N VAL A 179 -4.26 13.63 -5.57
CA VAL A 179 -5.35 13.69 -4.58
C VAL A 179 -4.99 12.89 -3.33
N GLN A 180 -4.44 11.69 -3.50
CA GLN A 180 -4.01 10.83 -2.40
C GLN A 180 -2.89 11.48 -1.58
N ALA A 181 -1.91 12.14 -2.22
CA ALA A 181 -0.84 12.85 -1.54
C ALA A 181 -1.37 14.07 -0.75
N LEU A 182 -2.28 14.84 -1.35
CA LEU A 182 -2.94 15.95 -0.67
C LEU A 182 -3.79 15.47 0.52
N PHE A 183 -4.47 14.32 0.38
CA PHE A 183 -5.29 13.74 1.44
C PHE A 183 -4.46 13.21 2.61
N LEU A 184 -3.29 12.62 2.33
CA LEU A 184 -2.31 12.28 3.35
C LEU A 184 -1.84 13.53 4.10
N GLY A 185 -1.51 14.60 3.38
CA GLY A 185 -1.14 15.90 3.96
C GLY A 185 -2.26 16.49 4.83
N GLN A 186 -3.50 16.42 4.37
CA GLN A 186 -4.68 16.82 5.14
C GLN A 186 -4.78 16.02 6.46
N GLY A 187 -4.63 14.70 6.42
CA GLY A 187 -4.64 13.86 7.62
C GLY A 187 -3.54 14.22 8.62
N MET A 188 -2.33 14.54 8.13
CA MET A 188 -1.22 15.02 8.99
C MET A 188 -1.47 16.39 9.59
N LEU A 189 -2.21 17.27 8.90
CA LEU A 189 -2.56 18.58 9.43
C LEU A 189 -3.64 18.46 10.51
N VAL A 190 -4.63 17.60 10.28
CA VAL A 190 -5.74 17.37 11.21
C VAL A 190 -5.26 16.70 12.52
N SER A 191 -4.18 15.91 12.50
CA SER A 191 -3.57 15.40 13.73
C SER A 191 -2.96 16.48 14.63
N ARG A 192 -2.74 17.70 14.12
CA ARG A 192 -2.22 18.85 14.87
C ARG A 192 -3.30 19.69 15.54
N VAL A 193 -4.57 19.27 15.48
CA VAL A 193 -5.68 19.96 16.17
C VAL A 193 -5.42 19.99 17.68
N PRO A 194 -5.64 21.13 18.36
CA PRO A 194 -5.30 21.35 19.78
C PRO A 194 -6.07 20.47 20.80
N LEU A 195 -6.88 19.53 20.33
CA LEU A 195 -7.58 18.53 21.12
C LEU A 195 -7.03 17.14 20.74
N PRO A 196 -6.01 16.61 21.45
CA PRO A 196 -5.28 15.42 21.02
C PRO A 196 -6.16 14.20 20.69
N PRO A 197 -7.15 13.81 21.51
CA PRO A 197 -8.00 12.66 21.19
C PRO A 197 -8.82 12.84 19.92
N VAL A 198 -9.24 14.08 19.63
CA VAL A 198 -10.02 14.41 18.43
C VAL A 198 -9.12 14.43 17.20
N GLY A 199 -7.93 15.02 17.31
CA GLY A 199 -6.92 15.05 16.24
C GLY A 199 -6.50 13.64 15.83
N ASP A 200 -6.21 12.77 16.80
CA ASP A 200 -5.80 11.38 16.57
C ASP A 200 -6.93 10.57 15.92
N LEU A 201 -8.16 10.69 16.42
CA LEU A 201 -9.32 10.01 15.84
C LEU A 201 -9.57 10.46 14.39
N LEU A 202 -9.53 11.76 14.13
CA LEU A 202 -9.71 12.28 12.78
C LEU A 202 -8.58 11.84 11.85
N ALA A 203 -7.34 11.84 12.31
CA ALA A 203 -6.20 11.34 11.54
C ALA A 203 -6.33 9.84 11.24
N LEU A 204 -6.80 9.05 12.20
CA LEU A 204 -7.12 7.63 12.02
C LEU A 204 -8.21 7.44 10.95
N VAL A 205 -9.29 8.22 10.99
CA VAL A 205 -10.35 8.17 9.98
C VAL A 205 -9.79 8.49 8.58
N HIS A 206 -8.95 9.52 8.44
CA HIS A 206 -8.28 9.82 7.17
C HIS A 206 -7.43 8.65 6.69
N MET A 207 -6.62 8.06 7.57
CA MET A 207 -5.78 6.91 7.22
C MET A 207 -6.60 5.69 6.81
N CYS A 208 -7.71 5.41 7.49
CA CYS A 208 -8.59 4.29 7.13
C CYS A 208 -9.17 4.48 5.71
N LEU A 209 -9.71 5.67 5.41
CA LEU A 209 -10.27 5.97 4.09
C LEU A 209 -9.20 5.95 3.00
N LEU A 210 -8.00 6.46 3.28
CA LEU A 210 -6.88 6.46 2.35
C LEU A 210 -6.42 5.03 2.01
N TYR A 211 -6.27 4.18 3.02
CA TYR A 211 -5.86 2.78 2.83
C TYR A 211 -6.93 1.93 2.16
N ALA A 212 -8.20 2.18 2.47
CA ALA A 212 -9.30 1.60 1.73
C ALA A 212 -9.27 2.02 0.26
N LEU A 213 -9.08 3.32 -0.04
CA LEU A 213 -8.92 3.80 -1.41
C LEU A 213 -7.75 3.10 -2.11
N TYR A 214 -6.59 3.00 -1.48
CA TYR A 214 -5.43 2.32 -2.06
C TYR A 214 -5.72 0.87 -2.43
N ALA A 215 -6.36 0.11 -1.55
CA ALA A 215 -6.65 -1.30 -1.78
C ALA A 215 -7.71 -1.52 -2.87
N PHE A 216 -8.82 -0.76 -2.82
CA PHE A 216 -9.93 -0.90 -3.75
C PHE A 216 -9.66 -0.25 -5.11
N GLU A 217 -8.76 0.72 -5.19
CA GLU A 217 -8.40 1.39 -6.45
C GLU A 217 -7.97 0.37 -7.50
N TYR A 218 -7.21 -0.67 -7.13
CA TYR A 218 -6.82 -1.71 -8.09
C TYR A 218 -8.03 -2.46 -8.68
N LYS A 219 -9.03 -2.82 -7.85
CA LYS A 219 -10.27 -3.44 -8.31
C LYS A 219 -11.04 -2.50 -9.23
N TRP A 220 -11.22 -1.26 -8.81
CA TRP A 220 -12.02 -0.26 -9.53
C TRP A 220 -11.36 0.22 -10.82
N PHE A 221 -10.03 0.25 -10.85
CA PHE A 221 -9.26 0.49 -12.06
C PHE A 221 -9.54 -0.60 -13.10
N ASN A 222 -9.55 -1.87 -12.69
CA ASN A 222 -9.91 -2.99 -13.55
C ASN A 222 -11.40 -3.01 -13.97
N MET A 223 -12.27 -2.34 -13.22
CA MET A 223 -13.66 -2.07 -13.61
C MET A 223 -13.82 -0.83 -14.51
N GLY A 224 -12.74 -0.09 -14.79
CA GLY A 224 -12.78 1.15 -15.57
C GLY A 224 -13.44 2.33 -14.85
N TRP A 225 -13.45 2.35 -13.52
CA TRP A 225 -13.99 3.50 -12.77
C TRP A 225 -12.99 4.64 -12.75
N GLU A 226 -13.44 5.86 -13.03
CA GLU A 226 -12.62 7.09 -12.87
C GLU A 226 -12.51 7.50 -11.41
N LEU A 227 -11.48 8.27 -11.05
CA LEU A 227 -11.21 8.71 -9.68
C LEU A 227 -12.42 9.35 -9.00
N HIS A 228 -13.12 10.27 -9.67
CA HIS A 228 -14.29 10.95 -9.09
C HIS A 228 -15.37 9.96 -8.62
N ARG A 229 -15.58 8.88 -9.38
CA ARG A 229 -16.50 7.80 -9.00
C ARG A 229 -15.99 7.04 -7.78
N ARG A 230 -14.69 6.69 -7.75
CA ARG A 230 -14.05 5.99 -6.61
C ARG A 230 -14.21 6.79 -5.31
N LEU A 231 -13.89 8.09 -5.35
CA LEU A 231 -13.99 8.99 -4.20
C LEU A 231 -15.45 9.14 -3.73
N THR A 232 -16.37 9.42 -4.65
CA THR A 232 -17.80 9.56 -4.32
C THR A 232 -18.36 8.27 -3.69
N PHE A 233 -17.93 7.11 -4.18
CA PHE A 233 -18.35 5.82 -3.64
C PHE A 233 -17.82 5.58 -2.21
N ILE A 234 -16.58 5.98 -1.92
CA ILE A 234 -16.04 5.93 -0.56
C ILE A 234 -16.76 6.90 0.37
N GLU A 235 -16.95 8.15 -0.04
CA GLU A 235 -17.63 9.17 0.78
C GLU A 235 -19.07 8.77 1.09
N GLY A 236 -19.79 8.16 0.15
CA GLY A 236 -21.17 7.71 0.32
C GLY A 236 -21.31 6.43 1.16
N ASN A 237 -20.25 5.62 1.28
CA ASN A 237 -20.28 4.35 2.03
C ASN A 237 -19.16 4.28 3.06
N TRP A 238 -18.82 5.45 3.64
CA TRP A 238 -17.68 5.62 4.54
C TRP A 238 -17.64 4.63 5.72
N PRO A 239 -18.76 4.17 6.34
CA PRO A 239 -18.66 3.27 7.49
C PRO A 239 -17.95 1.96 7.13
N TYR A 240 -18.28 1.39 5.98
CA TYR A 240 -17.64 0.17 5.49
C TYR A 240 -16.14 0.39 5.26
N PHE A 241 -15.77 1.49 4.61
CA PHE A 241 -14.37 1.77 4.27
C PHE A 241 -13.51 2.16 5.47
N ILE A 242 -14.07 2.84 6.48
CA ILE A 242 -13.40 3.03 7.76
C ILE A 242 -13.10 1.66 8.38
N GLY A 243 -14.11 0.79 8.47
CA GLY A 243 -13.93 -0.56 9.00
C GLY A 243 -12.87 -1.36 8.25
N PHE A 244 -12.88 -1.30 6.91
CA PHE A 244 -11.93 -2.02 6.06
C PHE A 244 -10.49 -1.51 6.21
N GLY A 245 -10.28 -0.19 6.27
CA GLY A 245 -8.94 0.38 6.42
C GLY A 245 -8.37 0.31 7.83
N LEU A 246 -9.22 0.13 8.85
CA LEU A 246 -8.86 0.22 10.26
C LEU A 246 -7.69 -0.67 10.69
N PRO A 247 -7.64 -1.98 10.38
CA PRO A 247 -6.55 -2.81 10.87
C PRO A 247 -5.20 -2.37 10.29
N LEU A 248 -5.15 -2.00 9.00
CA LEU A 248 -3.92 -1.51 8.39
C LEU A 248 -3.52 -0.16 9.00
N ALA A 249 -4.47 0.76 9.18
CA ALA A 249 -4.23 2.08 9.77
C ALA A 249 -3.63 1.95 11.18
N VAL A 250 -4.25 1.14 12.05
CA VAL A 250 -3.75 0.91 13.42
C VAL A 250 -2.36 0.26 13.39
N LEU A 251 -2.15 -0.81 12.60
CA LEU A 251 -0.87 -1.52 12.56
C LEU A 251 0.28 -0.63 12.06
N THR A 252 0.00 0.29 11.13
CA THR A 252 1.01 1.26 10.65
C THR A 252 1.26 2.42 11.61
N GLN A 253 0.38 2.66 12.58
CA GLN A 253 0.56 3.69 13.61
C GLN A 253 1.32 3.19 14.86
N LEU A 254 1.40 1.88 15.08
CA LEU A 254 2.14 1.30 16.22
C LEU A 254 3.64 1.65 16.21
N PRO A 255 4.36 1.62 15.06
CA PRO A 255 5.77 1.97 15.04
C PRO A 255 5.99 3.48 15.10
N ASN A 256 6.89 3.93 15.97
CA ASN A 256 7.29 5.35 16.06
C ASN A 256 8.11 5.84 14.85
N SER A 257 8.60 4.92 14.01
CA SER A 257 9.41 5.23 12.84
C SER A 257 8.58 5.13 11.57
N TYR A 258 8.52 6.21 10.77
CA TYR A 258 7.87 6.24 9.45
C TYR A 258 8.39 5.15 8.51
N VAL A 259 9.67 4.84 8.65
CA VAL A 259 10.34 3.82 7.87
C VAL A 259 9.80 2.43 8.24
N ILE A 260 9.69 2.12 9.54
CA ILE A 260 9.13 0.86 10.02
C ILE A 260 7.63 0.77 9.69
N SER A 261 6.89 1.87 9.86
CA SER A 261 5.49 1.99 9.46
C SER A 261 5.30 1.66 7.96
N GLY A 262 6.18 2.17 7.09
CA GLY A 262 6.18 1.86 5.67
C GLY A 262 6.51 0.40 5.34
N CYS A 263 7.36 -0.27 6.13
CA CYS A 263 7.60 -1.71 6.02
C CYS A 263 6.35 -2.53 6.41
N VAL A 264 5.72 -2.19 7.54
CA VAL A 264 4.46 -2.82 7.97
C VAL A 264 3.39 -2.67 6.89
N PHE A 265 3.24 -1.46 6.35
CA PHE A 265 2.35 -1.21 5.22
C PHE A 265 2.69 -2.13 4.04
N SER A 266 3.95 -2.17 3.60
CA SER A 266 4.37 -2.95 2.42
C SER A 266 4.15 -4.46 2.57
N ILE A 267 4.30 -4.99 3.79
CA ILE A 267 4.07 -6.42 4.09
C ILE A 267 2.57 -6.75 4.05
N LEU A 268 1.74 -5.91 4.65
CA LEU A 268 0.31 -6.21 4.82
C LEU A 268 -0.51 -5.82 3.60
N PHE A 269 -0.14 -4.75 2.89
CA PHE A 269 -0.93 -4.16 1.82
C PHE A 269 -1.31 -5.14 0.67
N PRO A 270 -0.44 -6.07 0.21
CA PRO A 270 -0.85 -7.16 -0.70
C PRO A 270 -2.12 -7.90 -0.27
N LEU A 271 -2.24 -8.20 1.02
CA LEU A 271 -3.39 -8.92 1.56
C LEU A 271 -4.65 -8.05 1.47
N PHE A 272 -4.52 -6.75 1.72
CA PHE A 272 -5.63 -5.80 1.59
C PHE A 272 -6.07 -5.62 0.13
N ILE A 273 -5.16 -5.68 -0.85
CA ILE A 273 -5.51 -5.68 -2.28
C ILE A 273 -6.36 -6.91 -2.63
N ILE A 274 -5.97 -8.09 -2.16
CA ILE A 274 -6.71 -9.34 -2.39
C ILE A 274 -8.08 -9.25 -1.71
N SER A 275 -8.11 -8.85 -0.43
CA SER A 275 -9.35 -8.59 0.32
C SER A 275 -10.27 -7.63 -0.43
N GLY A 276 -9.74 -6.51 -0.95
CA GLY A 276 -10.51 -5.50 -1.67
C GLY A 276 -11.10 -6.02 -2.98
N ASN A 277 -10.34 -6.87 -3.71
CA ASN A 277 -10.83 -7.54 -4.91
C ASN A 277 -12.02 -8.46 -4.64
N GLU A 278 -11.92 -9.26 -3.57
CA GLU A 278 -12.96 -10.21 -3.15
C GLU A 278 -14.16 -9.58 -2.45
N ALA A 279 -13.97 -8.43 -1.81
CA ALA A 279 -14.99 -7.80 -1.00
C ALA A 279 -16.12 -7.19 -1.83
N ASP A 280 -17.35 -7.29 -1.32
CA ASP A 280 -18.51 -6.54 -1.79
C ASP A 280 -18.92 -5.53 -0.70
N PRO A 281 -18.57 -4.24 -0.87
CA PRO A 281 -18.86 -3.21 0.12
C PRO A 281 -20.35 -3.12 0.45
N VAL A 282 -20.66 -3.00 1.75
CA VAL A 282 -22.03 -2.74 2.21
C VAL A 282 -22.38 -1.30 1.86
N THR A 283 -23.47 -1.11 1.11
CA THR A 283 -23.91 0.20 0.63
C THR A 283 -25.28 0.61 1.19
N GLY A 284 -25.62 1.90 1.08
CA GLY A 284 -26.95 2.41 1.41
C GLY A 284 -27.27 2.44 2.91
N VAL A 285 -26.23 2.49 3.74
CA VAL A 285 -26.35 2.43 5.21
C VAL A 285 -26.47 3.83 5.83
N CYS A 286 -25.89 4.84 5.19
CA CYS A 286 -25.89 6.22 5.68
C CYS A 286 -26.25 7.16 4.53
N ASP A 287 -27.22 8.05 4.76
CA ASP A 287 -27.66 9.04 3.77
C ASP A 287 -26.72 10.26 3.70
N TYR A 288 -25.85 10.43 4.69
CA TYR A 288 -24.94 11.57 4.78
C TYR A 288 -23.52 11.18 4.33
N PRO A 289 -23.08 11.65 3.14
CA PRO A 289 -21.74 11.37 2.66
C PRO A 289 -20.68 12.14 3.46
N LEU A 290 -19.60 11.46 3.81
CA LEU A 290 -18.48 12.05 4.53
C LEU A 290 -17.51 12.70 3.55
N LYS A 291 -17.72 13.99 3.26
CA LYS A 291 -17.05 14.79 2.20
C LYS A 291 -15.58 15.17 2.48
N LEU A 292 -14.79 14.26 3.04
CA LEU A 292 -13.40 14.53 3.42
C LEU A 292 -12.46 14.69 2.22
N PHE A 293 -12.79 14.17 1.03
CA PHE A 293 -11.96 14.36 -0.17
C PHE A 293 -12.24 15.67 -0.90
N SER A 294 -13.35 16.35 -0.59
CA SER A 294 -13.74 17.58 -1.27
C SER A 294 -12.70 18.71 -1.20
N PRO A 295 -12.05 19.00 -0.04
CA PRO A 295 -11.01 20.02 0.03
C PRO A 295 -9.80 19.69 -0.86
N VAL A 296 -9.35 18.44 -0.85
CA VAL A 296 -8.18 18.03 -1.65
C VAL A 296 -8.47 17.99 -3.15
N ILE A 297 -9.70 17.63 -3.54
CA ILE A 297 -10.14 17.73 -4.94
C ILE A 297 -10.13 19.19 -5.40
N ALA A 298 -10.62 20.12 -4.57
CA ALA A 298 -10.60 21.55 -4.89
C ALA A 298 -9.16 22.03 -5.10
N ILE A 299 -8.24 21.69 -4.20
CA ILE A 299 -6.82 22.04 -4.32
C ILE A 299 -6.21 21.42 -5.58
N ALA A 300 -6.44 20.12 -5.83
CA ALA A 300 -5.92 19.41 -6.99
C ALA A 300 -6.40 20.03 -8.30
N ASN A 301 -7.70 20.34 -8.42
CA ASN A 301 -8.26 21.03 -9.59
C ASN A 301 -7.63 22.41 -9.79
N THR A 302 -7.39 23.15 -8.70
CA THR A 302 -6.78 24.48 -8.76
C THR A 302 -5.33 24.41 -9.24
N LEU A 303 -4.56 23.42 -8.77
CA LEU A 303 -3.19 23.17 -9.22
C LEU A 303 -3.15 22.78 -10.71
N PHE A 304 -3.99 21.82 -11.12
CA PHE A 304 -4.04 21.34 -12.50
C PHE A 304 -4.40 22.46 -13.49
N ASN A 305 -5.41 23.28 -13.14
CA ASN A 305 -5.82 24.43 -13.96
C ASN A 305 -4.76 25.54 -14.04
N LYS A 306 -3.92 25.71 -13.00
CA LYS A 306 -2.81 26.66 -13.03
C LYS A 306 -1.65 26.16 -13.89
N THR A 307 -1.34 24.86 -13.84
CA THR A 307 -0.21 24.27 -14.57
C THR A 307 -0.50 24.05 -16.06
N ILE A 308 -1.75 23.80 -16.45
CA ILE A 308 -2.15 23.49 -17.84
C ILE A 308 -2.75 24.70 -18.58
N ARG A 309 -2.65 25.90 -18.01
CA ARG A 309 -3.06 27.11 -18.74
C ARG A 309 -2.29 27.18 -20.07
N PRO A 310 -2.97 27.38 -21.23
CA PRO A 310 -2.28 27.51 -22.50
C PRO A 310 -1.28 28.64 -22.35
N ALA A 311 -0.02 28.40 -22.72
CA ALA A 311 0.91 29.49 -22.97
C ALA A 311 0.21 30.41 -23.96
N THR A 312 -0.21 31.59 -23.50
CA THR A 312 -0.87 32.59 -24.32
C THR A 312 0.05 32.80 -25.53
N ARG A 313 -0.40 32.40 -26.72
CA ARG A 313 0.26 32.75 -27.98
C ARG A 313 0.36 34.28 -27.98
N ARG A 314 1.55 34.80 -27.70
CA ARG A 314 1.95 36.16 -28.08
C ARG A 314 2.37 36.13 -29.54
#